data_AF-A0A2J6X8F5-F1
#
_entry.id   AF-A0A2J6X8F5-F1
#
_cell.length_a   1.000
_cell.length_b   1.000
_cell.length_c   1.000
_cell.angle_alpha   90.00
_cell.angle_beta   90.00
_cell.angle_gamma   90.00
#
_symmetry.space_group_name_H-M   'P 1'
#
loop_
_entity.id
_entity.type
_entity.pdbx_description
1 polymer ?
#
loop_
_entity_poly.entity_id
_entity_poly.type
_entity_poly.pdbx_seq_one_letter_code
_entity_poly.pdbx_strand_id
1 'polypeptide(L)'
;MIPFDFIKGSEGWKVKKLLVFFILTFTFLNLLFANPLDGIKNFVFYYGKDEINQLSQYDLAVVQPDAYSTSEIKEIELHTKLIAYMSIGESENKNNVDPSWILAKNENWNSYMIDVRKQGWRNYIINVLAKKIKDMGYDGFFLDTVDTAVQFPQTADAMASLIKDIREAYPGMIIIQNRGFPLLSKTGPYIDGVLWEDFASKYNFINGTYEKVDINPVEVDQQINLAKKFGYKILALSYAGENDYDLMNYIFSMYEKYDVLGSITNLYINSIYTYKPGMPIPVLTYSSTNLSSEIYFNPKTPESSTDYIYGPGWSKPENILGIWYRKCEGWDAGAVLTFDATENSSFLVIYFDGGLNDFALQISAYNGTNWPMIASIPIGNDNMPKATLVNVDKKYLYDVDPKIPGIQEEFGFKGGKVAYIGKPDMMEFALGNFSYRNNKITFVVRNVSVNTSKEFEILIYNGKGDLIKSINVDQLGPNEDYKVSVEVNKSFSPLKIVINPGKNKEFDPSVNTMTVNF
;
A
#
# COMPACT_ATOMS: atom_id res chain seq x y z
N MET A 1 44.80 14.07 -35.52
CA MET A 1 45.59 14.34 -36.73
C MET A 1 46.31 13.06 -37.12
N ILE A 2 45.79 12.34 -38.12
CA ILE A 2 46.46 11.26 -38.83
C ILE A 2 46.35 11.64 -40.31
N PRO A 3 47.41 11.61 -41.14
CA PRO A 3 47.36 12.17 -42.48
C PRO A 3 46.56 11.26 -43.42
N PHE A 4 45.48 11.80 -43.98
CA PHE A 4 44.72 11.19 -45.07
C PHE A 4 45.45 11.44 -46.38
N ASP A 5 46.51 10.68 -46.67
CA ASP A 5 47.12 10.74 -48.01
C ASP A 5 47.84 9.46 -48.39
N PHE A 6 47.12 8.34 -48.39
CA PHE A 6 47.47 7.16 -49.18
C PHE A 6 46.17 6.38 -49.34
N ILE A 7 45.54 6.39 -50.52
CA ILE A 7 45.33 5.23 -51.43
C ILE A 7 44.72 5.76 -52.76
N LYS A 8 45.55 6.14 -53.73
CA LYS A 8 45.15 6.27 -55.15
C LYS A 8 45.64 5.02 -55.89
N GLY A 9 44.80 4.00 -55.91
CA GLY A 9 45.04 2.72 -56.58
C GLY A 9 43.89 1.76 -56.34
N SER A 10 43.69 0.79 -57.24
CA SER A 10 42.58 -0.18 -57.24
C SER A 10 42.42 -0.99 -55.93
N GLU A 11 43.41 -0.94 -55.03
CA GLU A 11 43.36 -1.54 -53.69
C GLU A 11 42.59 -0.69 -52.65
N GLY A 12 42.52 0.64 -52.81
CA GLY A 12 41.85 1.52 -51.86
C GLY A 12 40.33 1.35 -51.80
N TRP A 13 39.76 0.88 -52.90
CA TRP A 13 38.34 0.52 -52.97
C TRP A 13 38.03 -0.79 -52.23
N LYS A 14 38.96 -1.75 -52.23
CA LYS A 14 38.84 -3.01 -51.47
C LYS A 14 38.97 -2.75 -49.96
N VAL A 15 39.91 -1.92 -49.53
CA VAL A 15 40.09 -1.54 -48.12
C VAL A 15 38.89 -0.76 -47.60
N LYS A 16 38.33 0.19 -48.36
CA LYS A 16 37.10 0.91 -47.99
C LYS A 16 35.89 -0.03 -47.88
N LYS A 17 35.74 -1.01 -48.78
CA LYS A 17 34.66 -2.01 -48.69
C LYS A 17 34.81 -2.94 -47.49
N LEU A 18 36.03 -3.37 -47.16
CA LEU A 18 36.31 -4.15 -45.95
C LEU A 18 36.03 -3.35 -44.69
N LEU A 19 36.42 -2.07 -44.63
CA LEU A 19 36.15 -1.20 -43.48
C LEU A 19 34.64 -0.95 -43.31
N VAL A 20 33.92 -0.68 -44.40
CA VAL A 20 32.46 -0.51 -44.38
C VAL A 20 31.76 -1.81 -43.99
N PHE A 21 32.23 -2.97 -44.48
CA PHE A 21 31.69 -4.27 -44.10
C PHE A 21 31.96 -4.59 -42.62
N PHE A 22 33.16 -4.29 -42.10
CA PHE A 22 33.50 -4.45 -40.68
C PHE A 22 32.70 -3.51 -39.78
N ILE A 23 32.53 -2.25 -40.19
CA ILE A 23 31.71 -1.28 -39.44
C ILE A 23 30.26 -1.76 -39.46
N LEU A 24 29.71 -2.17 -40.61
CA LEU A 24 28.34 -2.67 -40.74
C LEU A 24 28.10 -3.96 -39.95
N THR A 25 29.05 -4.92 -39.94
CA THR A 25 28.93 -6.13 -39.11
C THR A 25 29.10 -5.84 -37.63
N PHE A 26 29.93 -4.86 -37.26
CA PHE A 26 30.10 -4.45 -35.86
C PHE A 26 28.90 -3.64 -35.34
N THR A 27 28.26 -2.79 -36.14
CA THR A 27 26.98 -2.17 -35.77
C THR A 27 25.83 -3.18 -35.75
N PHE A 28 25.78 -4.13 -36.69
CA PHE A 28 24.78 -5.21 -36.65
C PHE A 28 24.94 -6.13 -35.43
N LEU A 29 26.18 -6.46 -35.03
CA LEU A 29 26.42 -7.25 -33.82
C LEU A 29 26.04 -6.49 -32.54
N ASN A 30 26.36 -5.20 -32.43
CA ASN A 30 25.98 -4.43 -31.23
C ASN A 30 24.45 -4.23 -31.11
N LEU A 31 23.72 -4.17 -32.24
CA LEU A 31 22.25 -4.15 -32.24
C LEU A 31 21.62 -5.48 -31.80
N LEU A 32 22.34 -6.61 -31.91
CA LEU A 32 21.86 -7.94 -31.50
C LEU A 32 22.06 -8.24 -30.00
N PHE A 33 22.81 -7.41 -29.27
CA PHE A 33 23.16 -7.65 -27.86
C PHE A 33 22.88 -6.47 -26.91
N ALA A 34 22.22 -5.41 -27.37
CA ALA A 34 21.80 -4.32 -26.50
C ALA A 34 20.63 -4.77 -25.62
N ASN A 35 20.70 -4.49 -24.32
CA ASN A 35 19.60 -4.81 -23.41
C ASN A 35 18.41 -3.90 -23.77
N PRO A 36 17.18 -4.41 -23.91
CA PRO A 36 16.03 -3.59 -24.29
C PRO A 36 15.66 -2.50 -23.25
N LEU A 37 16.23 -2.57 -22.05
CA LEU A 37 16.14 -1.55 -21.00
C LEU A 37 17.30 -0.55 -21.04
N ASP A 38 18.23 -0.64 -21.99
CA ASP A 38 19.27 0.38 -22.15
C ASP A 38 18.65 1.74 -22.50
N GLY A 39 19.03 2.77 -21.73
CA GLY A 39 18.63 4.16 -22.00
C GLY A 39 17.33 4.62 -21.35
N ILE A 40 16.60 3.75 -20.65
CA ILE A 40 15.47 4.16 -19.81
C ILE A 40 15.97 5.07 -18.66
N LYS A 41 15.23 6.13 -18.37
CA LYS A 41 15.57 7.17 -17.38
C LYS A 41 14.59 7.25 -16.23
N ASN A 42 13.39 6.71 -16.41
CA ASN A 42 12.37 6.62 -15.38
C ASN A 42 11.49 5.38 -15.63
N PHE A 43 10.85 4.90 -14.56
CA PHE A 43 9.83 3.86 -14.67
C PHE A 43 8.79 4.01 -13.57
N VAL A 44 7.63 3.40 -13.78
CA VAL A 44 6.52 3.42 -12.83
C VAL A 44 5.88 2.04 -12.70
N PHE A 45 5.39 1.72 -11.50
CA PHE A 45 4.47 0.63 -11.26
C PHE A 45 3.09 1.23 -11.02
N TYR A 46 2.07 0.77 -11.76
CA TYR A 46 0.70 1.26 -11.60
C TYR A 46 -0.32 0.15 -11.87
N TYR A 47 -1.03 -0.29 -10.83
CA TYR A 47 -2.05 -1.34 -10.86
C TYR A 47 -3.48 -0.78 -10.80
N GLY A 48 -3.63 0.55 -10.85
CA GLY A 48 -4.92 1.20 -11.08
C GLY A 48 -5.34 1.15 -12.56
N LYS A 49 -6.32 1.98 -12.92
CA LYS A 49 -6.85 2.14 -14.29
C LYS A 49 -6.83 3.62 -14.71
N ASP A 50 -7.16 3.88 -15.97
CA ASP A 50 -7.54 5.21 -16.47
C ASP A 50 -6.46 6.32 -16.41
N GLU A 51 -5.17 5.95 -16.42
CA GLU A 51 -4.03 6.90 -16.34
C GLU A 51 -3.10 6.90 -17.57
N ILE A 52 -3.66 6.68 -18.76
CA ILE A 52 -2.91 6.58 -20.03
C ILE A 52 -1.93 7.75 -20.23
N ASN A 53 -2.39 8.98 -19.99
CA ASN A 53 -1.60 10.19 -20.17
C ASN A 53 -0.41 10.28 -19.20
N GLN A 54 -0.57 9.80 -17.96
CA GLN A 54 0.50 9.79 -16.98
C GLN A 54 1.50 8.67 -17.28
N LEU A 55 1.02 7.48 -17.64
CA LEU A 55 1.88 6.37 -18.04
C LEU A 55 2.78 6.74 -19.22
N SER A 56 2.24 7.49 -20.18
CA SER A 56 2.96 7.97 -21.38
C SER A 56 4.13 8.93 -21.07
N GLN A 57 4.30 9.36 -19.81
CA GLN A 57 5.43 10.19 -19.37
C GLN A 57 6.65 9.38 -18.89
N TYR A 58 6.53 8.06 -18.86
CA TYR A 58 7.58 7.15 -18.41
C TYR A 58 8.18 6.37 -19.58
N ASP A 59 9.46 6.06 -19.51
CA ASP A 59 10.12 5.21 -20.51
C ASP A 59 9.69 3.74 -20.36
N LEU A 60 9.28 3.34 -19.16
CA LEU A 60 8.86 1.98 -18.79
C LEU A 60 7.71 2.04 -17.75
N ALA A 61 6.66 1.23 -17.95
CA ALA A 61 5.59 1.07 -16.98
C ALA A 61 5.27 -0.41 -16.75
N VAL A 62 5.05 -0.81 -15.50
CA VAL A 62 4.55 -2.14 -15.13
C VAL A 62 3.11 -2.04 -14.65
N VAL A 63 2.20 -2.76 -15.31
CA VAL A 63 0.75 -2.66 -15.08
C VAL A 63 0.09 -4.04 -14.94
N GLN A 64 -1.15 -4.08 -14.45
CA GLN A 64 -1.96 -5.30 -14.44
C GLN A 64 -2.35 -5.71 -15.87
N PRO A 65 -2.32 -7.01 -16.22
CA PRO A 65 -2.52 -7.47 -17.60
C PRO A 65 -3.95 -7.23 -18.13
N ASP A 66 -4.93 -7.05 -17.25
CA ASP A 66 -6.34 -6.84 -17.59
C ASP A 66 -6.81 -5.40 -17.31
N ALA A 67 -5.88 -4.47 -17.03
CA ALA A 67 -6.22 -3.08 -16.72
C ALA A 67 -6.58 -2.26 -17.97
N TYR A 68 -6.04 -2.61 -19.14
CA TYR A 68 -6.16 -1.83 -20.38
C TYR A 68 -6.59 -2.71 -21.55
N SER A 69 -7.38 -2.14 -22.46
CA SER A 69 -7.74 -2.74 -23.73
C SER A 69 -6.55 -2.74 -24.71
N THR A 70 -6.63 -3.56 -25.76
CA THR A 70 -5.57 -3.65 -26.78
C THR A 70 -5.37 -2.34 -27.57
N SER A 71 -6.38 -1.47 -27.64
CA SER A 71 -6.24 -0.12 -28.21
C SER A 71 -5.47 0.82 -27.28
N GLU A 72 -5.77 0.77 -25.98
CA GLU A 72 -5.10 1.63 -24.99
C GLU A 72 -3.64 1.21 -24.79
N ILE A 73 -3.35 -0.10 -24.80
CA ILE A 73 -1.98 -0.62 -24.78
C ILE A 73 -1.16 -0.01 -25.94
N LYS A 74 -1.68 -0.06 -27.17
CA LYS A 74 -1.02 0.51 -28.35
C LYS A 74 -0.82 2.02 -28.26
N GLU A 75 -1.73 2.74 -27.60
CA GLU A 75 -1.61 4.18 -27.40
C GLU A 75 -0.47 4.50 -26.43
N ILE A 76 -0.39 3.78 -25.31
CA ILE A 76 0.70 3.93 -24.32
C ILE A 76 2.06 3.57 -24.94
N GLU A 77 2.11 2.48 -25.72
CA GLU A 77 3.33 1.96 -26.36
C GLU A 77 3.96 2.89 -27.40
N LEU A 78 3.26 3.96 -27.83
CA LEU A 78 3.87 5.01 -28.65
C LEU A 78 5.02 5.73 -27.94
N HIS A 79 5.01 5.73 -26.61
CA HIS A 79 5.94 6.48 -25.78
C HIS A 79 6.60 5.66 -24.67
N THR A 80 5.96 4.58 -24.22
CA THR A 80 6.34 3.86 -23.00
C THR A 80 6.44 2.36 -23.26
N LYS A 81 7.51 1.72 -22.79
CA LYS A 81 7.57 0.25 -22.77
C LYS A 81 6.57 -0.28 -21.75
N LEU A 82 5.56 -1.03 -22.18
CA LEU A 82 4.48 -1.47 -21.29
C LEU A 82 4.64 -2.95 -20.93
N ILE A 83 4.89 -3.23 -19.65
CA ILE A 83 5.18 -4.56 -19.12
C ILE A 83 3.98 -5.03 -18.30
N ALA A 84 3.54 -6.28 -18.53
CA ALA A 84 2.44 -6.85 -17.77
C ALA A 84 2.93 -7.65 -16.56
N TYR A 85 2.27 -7.45 -15.42
CA TYR A 85 2.43 -8.24 -14.21
C TYR A 85 2.09 -9.72 -14.43
N MET A 86 2.94 -10.61 -13.94
CA MET A 86 2.73 -12.06 -13.98
C MET A 86 3.35 -12.73 -12.74
N SER A 87 2.51 -13.19 -11.81
CA SER A 87 2.95 -14.04 -10.69
C SER A 87 3.27 -15.45 -11.17
N ILE A 88 4.51 -15.92 -10.98
CA ILE A 88 4.95 -17.25 -11.46
C ILE A 88 5.22 -18.27 -10.36
N GLY A 89 5.33 -17.81 -9.10
CA GLY A 89 5.47 -18.64 -7.91
C GLY A 89 4.19 -18.78 -7.09
N GLU A 90 3.18 -17.94 -7.31
CA GLU A 90 1.94 -17.93 -6.54
C GLU A 90 0.70 -17.84 -7.43
N SER A 91 -0.45 -18.23 -6.88
CA SER A 91 -1.77 -18.01 -7.47
C SER A 91 -2.66 -17.27 -6.48
N GLU A 92 -3.33 -16.20 -6.91
CA GLU A 92 -4.31 -15.47 -6.09
C GLU A 92 -5.61 -16.26 -5.88
N ASN A 93 -5.89 -17.26 -6.72
CA ASN A 93 -7.12 -18.03 -6.68
C ASN A 93 -6.84 -19.53 -6.58
N LYS A 94 -7.10 -20.09 -5.40
CA LYS A 94 -6.98 -21.53 -5.12
C LYS A 94 -7.70 -22.42 -6.12
N ASN A 95 -8.84 -21.98 -6.64
CA ASN A 95 -9.68 -22.79 -7.52
C ASN A 95 -9.11 -22.90 -8.95
N ASN A 96 -8.12 -22.06 -9.29
CA ASN A 96 -7.45 -22.09 -10.59
C ASN A 96 -6.26 -23.06 -10.62
N VAL A 97 -5.92 -23.68 -9.48
CA VAL A 97 -4.78 -24.60 -9.35
C VAL A 97 -5.22 -25.92 -8.72
N ASP A 98 -4.55 -27.00 -9.09
CA ASP A 98 -4.73 -28.28 -8.40
C ASP A 98 -4.24 -28.13 -6.94
N PRO A 99 -5.05 -28.46 -5.93
CA PRO A 99 -4.65 -28.35 -4.53
C PRO A 99 -3.34 -29.08 -4.18
N SER A 100 -2.99 -30.14 -4.92
CA SER A 100 -1.74 -30.90 -4.73
C SER A 100 -0.48 -30.15 -5.19
N TRP A 101 -0.63 -29.00 -5.85
CA TRP A 101 0.48 -28.14 -6.26
C TRP A 101 0.79 -27.07 -5.21
N ILE A 102 -0.09 -26.85 -4.24
CA ILE A 102 0.06 -25.78 -3.24
C ILE A 102 1.09 -26.20 -2.18
N LEU A 103 2.10 -25.35 -1.98
CA LEU A 103 3.13 -25.50 -0.95
C LEU A 103 2.69 -24.86 0.38
N ALA A 104 2.14 -23.65 0.33
CA ALA A 104 1.68 -22.88 1.49
C ALA A 104 0.70 -21.77 1.07
N LYS A 105 0.06 -21.15 2.05
CA LYS A 105 -0.72 -19.91 1.87
C LYS A 105 0.12 -18.70 2.29
N ASN A 106 0.07 -17.64 1.51
CA ASN A 106 0.65 -16.34 1.84
C ASN A 106 -0.46 -15.48 2.47
N GLU A 107 -0.41 -15.25 3.78
CA GLU A 107 -1.49 -14.55 4.50
C GLU A 107 -1.52 -13.04 4.21
N ASN A 108 -0.38 -12.43 3.89
CA ASN A 108 -0.31 -10.98 3.62
C ASN A 108 -1.08 -10.61 2.34
N TRP A 109 -1.03 -11.48 1.33
CA TRP A 109 -1.61 -11.24 0.01
C TRP A 109 -2.80 -12.13 -0.30
N ASN A 110 -3.19 -13.01 0.64
CA ASN A 110 -4.24 -14.01 0.48
C ASN A 110 -4.07 -14.89 -0.79
N SER A 111 -2.82 -15.17 -1.16
CA SER A 111 -2.42 -15.99 -2.31
C SER A 111 -1.89 -17.37 -1.87
N TYR A 112 -1.64 -18.23 -2.85
CA TYR A 112 -1.20 -19.61 -2.65
C TYR A 112 0.13 -19.85 -3.35
N MET A 113 1.17 -20.22 -2.58
CA MET A 113 2.50 -20.56 -3.10
C MET A 113 2.46 -21.91 -3.83
N ILE A 114 2.92 -21.93 -5.07
CA ILE A 114 2.78 -23.07 -5.98
C ILE A 114 4.13 -23.77 -6.21
N ASP A 115 4.11 -25.10 -6.23
CA ASP A 115 5.24 -25.94 -6.61
C ASP A 115 5.50 -25.87 -8.11
N VAL A 116 6.46 -25.04 -8.52
CA VAL A 116 6.84 -24.85 -9.94
C VAL A 116 7.43 -26.08 -10.63
N ARG A 117 7.64 -27.20 -9.91
CA ARG A 117 7.98 -28.50 -10.51
C ARG A 117 6.80 -29.16 -11.20
N LYS A 118 5.57 -28.71 -10.92
CA LYS A 118 4.33 -29.28 -11.47
C LYS A 118 4.14 -28.82 -12.91
N GLN A 119 4.09 -29.76 -13.85
CA GLN A 119 3.98 -29.47 -15.27
C GLN A 119 2.69 -28.72 -15.65
N GLY A 120 1.58 -28.97 -14.95
CA GLY A 120 0.34 -28.23 -15.17
C GLY A 120 0.47 -26.74 -14.88
N TRP A 121 1.17 -26.37 -13.80
CA TRP A 121 1.48 -24.97 -13.49
C TRP A 121 2.38 -24.33 -14.55
N ARG A 122 3.47 -25.01 -14.93
CA ARG A 122 4.40 -24.53 -15.97
C ARG A 122 3.68 -24.27 -17.30
N ASN A 123 2.82 -25.22 -17.70
CA ASN A 123 2.02 -25.09 -18.92
C ASN A 123 1.04 -23.92 -18.85
N TYR A 124 0.42 -23.68 -17.70
CA TYR A 124 -0.45 -22.53 -17.50
C TYR A 124 0.32 -21.21 -17.64
N ILE A 125 1.46 -21.06 -16.96
CA ILE A 125 2.29 -19.85 -17.04
C ILE A 125 2.75 -19.59 -18.48
N ILE A 126 3.34 -20.57 -19.14
CA ILE A 126 3.94 -20.38 -20.47
C ILE A 126 2.87 -20.27 -21.56
N ASN A 127 1.93 -21.21 -21.63
CA ASN A 127 1.04 -21.36 -22.80
C ASN A 127 -0.30 -20.63 -22.65
N VAL A 128 -0.67 -20.21 -21.44
CA VAL A 128 -1.93 -19.49 -21.19
C VAL A 128 -1.64 -18.04 -20.83
N LEU A 129 -0.94 -17.80 -19.71
CA LEU A 129 -0.77 -16.45 -19.18
C LEU A 129 0.20 -15.60 -20.02
N ALA A 130 1.42 -16.07 -20.24
CA ALA A 130 2.40 -15.37 -21.07
C ALA A 130 1.93 -15.23 -22.53
N LYS A 131 1.23 -16.24 -23.06
CA LYS A 131 0.62 -16.18 -24.40
C LYS A 131 -0.44 -15.08 -24.48
N LYS A 132 -1.34 -15.01 -23.50
CA LYS A 132 -2.38 -13.97 -23.43
C LYS A 132 -1.76 -12.58 -23.42
N ILE A 133 -0.77 -12.35 -22.55
CA ILE A 133 -0.07 -11.05 -22.44
C ILE A 133 0.55 -10.67 -23.80
N LYS A 134 1.30 -11.58 -24.43
CA LYS A 134 1.89 -11.33 -25.75
C LYS A 134 0.83 -11.00 -26.82
N ASP A 135 -0.29 -11.74 -26.82
CA ASP A 135 -1.35 -11.53 -27.81
C ASP A 135 -2.12 -10.22 -27.60
N MET A 136 -2.11 -9.67 -26.37
CA MET A 136 -2.71 -8.37 -26.05
C MET A 136 -1.88 -7.18 -26.57
N GLY A 137 -0.57 -7.37 -26.76
CA GLY A 137 0.31 -6.37 -27.37
C GLY A 137 1.50 -5.94 -26.52
N TYR A 138 1.48 -6.23 -25.21
CA TYR A 138 2.52 -5.82 -24.25
C TYR A 138 3.96 -6.12 -24.71
N ASP A 139 4.89 -5.22 -24.39
CA ASP A 139 6.32 -5.36 -24.68
C ASP A 139 7.02 -6.46 -23.85
N GLY A 140 6.45 -6.88 -22.73
CA GLY A 140 7.13 -7.82 -21.85
C GLY A 140 6.37 -8.32 -20.63
N PHE A 141 7.10 -9.09 -19.81
CA PHE A 141 6.64 -9.74 -18.60
C PHE A 141 7.40 -9.23 -17.37
N PHE A 142 6.66 -8.90 -16.32
CA PHE A 142 7.20 -8.73 -14.98
C PHE A 142 6.90 -9.99 -14.17
N LEU A 143 7.94 -10.77 -13.86
CA LEU A 143 7.86 -12.07 -13.21
C LEU A 143 7.90 -11.88 -11.69
N ASP A 144 6.74 -11.94 -11.06
CA ASP A 144 6.61 -11.81 -9.62
C ASP A 144 6.65 -13.16 -8.89
N THR A 145 6.83 -13.10 -7.57
CA THR A 145 6.81 -14.21 -6.61
C THR A 145 7.87 -15.30 -6.83
N VAL A 146 8.97 -14.94 -7.50
CA VAL A 146 10.15 -15.80 -7.68
C VAL A 146 10.75 -16.25 -6.34
N ASP A 147 10.64 -15.41 -5.30
CA ASP A 147 11.08 -15.71 -3.93
C ASP A 147 10.34 -16.88 -3.26
N THR A 148 9.22 -17.36 -3.83
CA THR A 148 8.63 -18.64 -3.42
C THR A 148 9.68 -19.76 -3.46
N ALA A 149 10.58 -19.72 -4.44
CA ALA A 149 11.66 -20.70 -4.56
C ALA A 149 12.83 -20.48 -3.59
N VAL A 150 12.91 -19.31 -2.95
CA VAL A 150 13.83 -19.04 -1.83
C VAL A 150 13.27 -19.64 -0.54
N GLN A 151 11.95 -19.52 -0.32
CA GLN A 151 11.26 -20.14 0.83
C GLN A 151 11.20 -21.67 0.71
N PHE A 152 11.14 -22.20 -0.52
CA PHE A 152 11.16 -23.62 -0.81
C PHE A 152 12.35 -24.00 -1.71
N PRO A 153 13.59 -24.05 -1.17
CA PRO A 153 14.82 -24.21 -1.97
C PRO A 153 14.83 -25.44 -2.89
N GLN A 154 14.06 -26.49 -2.57
CA GLN A 154 13.89 -27.67 -3.42
C GLN A 154 13.22 -27.38 -4.78
N THR A 155 12.64 -26.19 -4.96
CA THR A 155 12.02 -25.74 -6.22
C THR A 155 12.91 -24.76 -6.99
N ALA A 156 14.05 -24.33 -6.44
CA ALA A 156 14.91 -23.30 -7.04
C ALA A 156 15.38 -23.61 -8.47
N ASP A 157 15.83 -24.85 -8.72
CA ASP A 157 16.25 -25.27 -10.07
C ASP A 157 15.07 -25.28 -11.05
N ALA A 158 13.88 -25.68 -10.58
CA ALA A 158 12.68 -25.69 -11.41
C ALA A 158 12.17 -24.27 -11.70
N MET A 159 12.31 -23.35 -10.75
CA MET A 159 12.01 -21.92 -10.95
C MET A 159 12.97 -21.31 -11.98
N ALA A 160 14.27 -21.54 -11.84
CA ALA A 160 15.25 -21.05 -12.80
C ALA A 160 15.01 -21.63 -14.21
N SER A 161 14.69 -22.92 -14.30
CA SER A 161 14.29 -23.54 -15.56
C SER A 161 12.98 -22.99 -16.10
N LEU A 162 12.00 -22.62 -15.27
CA LEU A 162 10.76 -21.99 -15.74
C LEU A 162 11.05 -20.64 -16.42
N ILE A 163 11.90 -19.81 -15.81
CA ILE A 163 12.28 -18.51 -16.37
C ILE A 163 13.03 -18.69 -17.69
N LYS A 164 13.94 -19.67 -17.78
CA LYS A 164 14.58 -20.07 -19.03
C LYS A 164 13.56 -20.48 -20.10
N ASP A 165 12.60 -21.34 -19.75
CA ASP A 165 11.59 -21.82 -20.69
C ASP A 165 10.68 -20.66 -21.17
N ILE A 166 10.35 -19.69 -20.31
CA ILE A 166 9.63 -18.47 -20.69
C ILE A 166 10.45 -17.66 -21.72
N ARG A 167 11.74 -17.44 -21.46
CA ARG A 167 12.63 -16.74 -22.41
C ARG A 167 12.70 -17.46 -23.76
N GLU A 168 12.81 -18.79 -23.76
CA GLU A 168 12.89 -19.58 -24.99
C GLU A 168 11.58 -19.57 -25.78
N ALA A 169 10.43 -19.57 -25.11
CA ALA A 169 9.12 -19.47 -25.74
C ALA A 169 8.84 -18.05 -26.30
N TYR A 170 9.41 -17.02 -25.67
CA TYR A 170 9.13 -15.61 -25.97
C TYR A 170 10.42 -14.77 -26.08
N PRO A 171 11.29 -15.05 -27.06
CA PRO A 171 12.64 -14.46 -27.12
C PRO A 171 12.66 -12.94 -27.31
N GLY A 172 11.61 -12.35 -27.90
CA GLY A 172 11.51 -10.91 -28.14
C GLY A 172 10.83 -10.11 -27.02
N MET A 173 10.28 -10.77 -25.99
CA MET A 173 9.62 -10.07 -24.88
C MET A 173 10.65 -9.59 -23.86
N ILE A 174 10.45 -8.40 -23.31
CA ILE A 174 11.25 -7.92 -22.18
C ILE A 174 10.90 -8.77 -20.95
N ILE A 175 11.88 -9.23 -20.17
CA ILE A 175 11.64 -9.98 -18.93
C ILE A 175 12.31 -9.27 -17.76
N ILE A 176 11.48 -8.82 -16.81
CA ILE A 176 11.92 -8.23 -15.54
C ILE A 176 11.56 -9.20 -14.42
N GLN A 177 12.55 -9.67 -13.69
CA GLN A 177 12.35 -10.55 -12.53
C GLN A 177 12.18 -9.73 -11.25
N ASN A 178 11.18 -10.04 -10.43
CA ASN A 178 11.10 -9.48 -9.09
C ASN A 178 11.98 -10.26 -8.09
N ARG A 179 12.90 -9.57 -7.40
CA ARG A 179 13.77 -10.14 -6.36
C ARG A 179 14.38 -11.48 -6.79
N GLY A 180 14.25 -12.55 -5.99
CA GLY A 180 14.82 -13.85 -6.30
C GLY A 180 16.36 -13.84 -6.27
N PHE A 181 16.98 -12.99 -5.45
CA PHE A 181 18.42 -12.73 -5.48
C PHE A 181 19.29 -14.00 -5.45
N PRO A 182 19.01 -15.02 -4.61
CA PRO A 182 19.79 -16.26 -4.62
C PRO A 182 19.72 -17.05 -5.94
N LEU A 183 18.72 -16.79 -6.79
CA LEU A 183 18.54 -17.46 -8.09
C LEU A 183 19.22 -16.71 -9.24
N LEU A 184 19.65 -15.45 -9.06
CA LEU A 184 20.16 -14.61 -10.16
C LEU A 184 21.42 -15.14 -10.84
N SER A 185 22.23 -15.94 -10.15
CA SER A 185 23.36 -16.63 -10.79
C SER A 185 22.92 -17.63 -11.87
N LYS A 186 21.66 -18.10 -11.81
CA LYS A 186 21.05 -19.05 -12.75
C LYS A 186 20.06 -18.37 -13.69
N THR A 187 19.32 -17.36 -13.23
CA THR A 187 18.28 -16.69 -14.03
C THR A 187 18.79 -15.50 -14.81
N GLY A 188 19.88 -14.85 -14.37
CA GLY A 188 20.49 -13.67 -14.99
C GLY A 188 20.65 -13.74 -16.51
N PRO A 189 21.12 -14.86 -17.12
CA PRO A 189 21.22 -14.99 -18.58
C PRO A 189 19.90 -14.90 -19.37
N TYR A 190 18.75 -14.99 -18.69
CA TYR A 190 17.43 -15.11 -19.32
C TYR A 190 16.55 -13.88 -19.10
N ILE A 191 17.02 -12.88 -18.37
CA ILE A 191 16.26 -11.70 -17.97
C ILE A 191 16.93 -10.41 -18.46
N ASP A 192 16.13 -9.38 -18.71
CA ASP A 192 16.61 -8.05 -19.10
C ASP A 192 16.73 -7.13 -17.89
N GLY A 193 15.95 -7.36 -16.85
CA GLY A 193 15.99 -6.57 -15.62
C GLY A 193 15.66 -7.38 -14.36
N VAL A 194 16.09 -6.83 -13.23
CA VAL A 194 15.68 -7.23 -11.88
C VAL A 194 15.04 -6.04 -11.20
N LEU A 195 13.88 -6.23 -10.61
CA LEU A 195 13.34 -5.31 -9.63
C LEU A 195 13.87 -5.68 -8.23
N TRP A 196 14.48 -4.71 -7.57
CA TRP A 196 14.85 -4.77 -6.18
C TRP A 196 13.80 -4.01 -5.36
N GLU A 197 12.87 -4.76 -4.80
CA GLU A 197 12.00 -4.34 -3.71
C GLU A 197 12.31 -5.20 -2.48
N ASP A 198 12.16 -4.74 -1.25
CA ASP A 198 12.07 -3.33 -0.88
C ASP A 198 13.51 -2.78 -0.86
N PHE A 199 13.79 -1.68 -1.59
CA PHE A 199 15.17 -1.17 -1.64
C PHE A 199 15.50 -0.25 -0.46
N ALA A 200 14.94 0.97 -0.44
CA ALA A 200 15.25 1.96 0.60
C ALA A 200 14.18 2.05 1.69
N SER A 201 12.94 1.67 1.39
CA SER A 201 11.84 1.64 2.35
C SER A 201 10.82 0.58 2.01
N LYS A 202 10.12 0.10 3.05
CA LYS A 202 9.13 -0.98 3.01
C LYS A 202 7.83 -0.59 3.70
N TYR A 203 6.78 -1.36 3.48
CA TYR A 203 5.58 -1.32 4.30
C TYR A 203 5.65 -2.35 5.42
N ASN A 204 5.43 -1.93 6.66
CA ASN A 204 5.35 -2.81 7.81
C ASN A 204 3.89 -3.21 8.06
N PHE A 205 3.54 -4.45 7.72
CA PHE A 205 2.19 -5.00 7.86
C PHE A 205 1.74 -5.18 9.32
N ILE A 206 2.64 -5.10 10.32
CA ILE A 206 2.29 -5.27 11.73
C ILE A 206 1.68 -3.98 12.31
N ASN A 207 2.31 -2.84 12.03
CA ASN A 207 1.89 -1.53 12.54
C ASN A 207 1.24 -0.63 11.47
N GLY A 208 1.28 -1.03 10.20
CA GLY A 208 0.65 -0.33 9.08
C GLY A 208 1.40 0.91 8.57
N THR A 209 2.71 1.01 8.82
CA THR A 209 3.52 2.20 8.46
C THR A 209 4.58 1.93 7.39
N TYR A 210 5.03 3.00 6.71
CA TYR A 210 6.21 2.94 5.86
C TYR A 210 7.47 3.16 6.70
N GLU A 211 8.49 2.33 6.48
CA GLU A 211 9.70 2.33 7.28
C GLU A 211 10.95 2.22 6.41
N LYS A 212 12.06 2.81 6.86
CA LYS A 212 13.36 2.69 6.19
C LYS A 212 13.87 1.26 6.26
N VAL A 213 14.49 0.82 5.17
CA VAL A 213 15.26 -0.43 5.10
C VAL A 213 16.71 -0.13 5.47
N ASP A 214 17.31 -1.01 6.28
CA ASP A 214 18.75 -1.00 6.52
C ASP A 214 19.47 -1.66 5.34
N ILE A 215 19.91 -0.83 4.39
CA ILE A 215 20.52 -1.29 3.13
C ILE A 215 21.91 -1.85 3.43
N ASN A 216 22.11 -3.15 3.15
CA ASN A 216 23.42 -3.79 3.24
C ASN A 216 24.29 -3.47 2.01
N PRO A 217 25.37 -2.68 2.13
CA PRO A 217 26.20 -2.30 0.98
C PRO A 217 26.87 -3.49 0.29
N VAL A 218 27.20 -4.55 1.04
CA VAL A 218 27.83 -5.76 0.49
C VAL A 218 26.88 -6.48 -0.46
N GLU A 219 25.60 -6.53 -0.12
CA GLU A 219 24.58 -7.12 -0.99
C GLU A 219 24.39 -6.29 -2.26
N VAL A 220 24.40 -4.96 -2.13
CA VAL A 220 24.32 -4.04 -3.29
C VAL A 220 25.47 -4.28 -4.26
N ASP A 221 26.70 -4.35 -3.76
CA ASP A 221 27.88 -4.63 -4.59
C ASP A 221 27.78 -6.01 -5.27
N GLN A 222 27.28 -7.02 -4.57
CA GLN A 222 27.06 -8.35 -5.14
C GLN A 222 26.05 -8.32 -6.29
N GLN A 223 24.91 -7.65 -6.12
CA GLN A 223 23.89 -7.56 -7.16
C GLN A 223 24.36 -6.75 -8.36
N ILE A 224 25.08 -5.64 -8.15
CA ILE A 224 25.66 -4.84 -9.24
C ILE A 224 26.67 -5.66 -10.04
N ASN A 225 27.50 -6.46 -9.38
CA ASN A 225 28.48 -7.31 -10.07
C ASN A 225 27.81 -8.43 -10.88
N LEU A 226 26.73 -9.03 -10.37
CA LEU A 226 25.93 -10.00 -11.11
C LEU A 226 25.23 -9.36 -12.32
N ALA A 227 24.66 -8.16 -12.15
CA ALA A 227 24.04 -7.39 -13.23
C ALA A 227 25.04 -7.09 -14.34
N LYS A 228 26.25 -6.64 -14.00
CA LYS A 228 27.34 -6.42 -14.97
C LYS A 228 27.76 -7.71 -15.68
N LYS A 229 27.81 -8.83 -14.95
CA LYS A 229 28.21 -10.13 -15.51
C LYS A 229 27.22 -10.64 -16.55
N PHE A 230 25.92 -10.50 -16.30
CA PHE A 230 24.87 -11.06 -17.15
C PHE A 230 24.20 -10.05 -18.09
N GLY A 231 24.45 -8.76 -17.89
CA GLY A 231 23.95 -7.69 -18.75
C GLY A 231 22.54 -7.19 -18.42
N TYR A 232 21.90 -7.67 -17.34
CA TYR A 232 20.58 -7.19 -16.91
C TYR A 232 20.67 -5.84 -16.16
N LYS A 233 19.57 -5.09 -16.11
CA LYS A 233 19.44 -3.83 -15.35
C LYS A 233 18.85 -4.05 -13.97
N ILE A 234 19.25 -3.22 -13.00
CA ILE A 234 18.63 -3.17 -11.68
C ILE A 234 17.68 -1.98 -11.65
N LEU A 235 16.42 -2.24 -11.32
CA LEU A 235 15.38 -1.27 -11.04
C LEU A 235 15.08 -1.33 -9.55
N ALA A 236 15.07 -0.21 -8.83
CA ALA A 236 14.82 -0.17 -7.39
C ALA A 236 13.41 0.34 -7.10
N LEU A 237 12.62 -0.37 -6.30
CA LEU A 237 11.29 0.06 -5.88
C LEU A 237 11.26 0.19 -4.35
N SER A 238 10.72 1.32 -3.89
CA SER A 238 10.58 1.64 -2.47
C SER A 238 9.21 2.22 -2.19
N TYR A 239 8.76 2.10 -0.95
CA TYR A 239 7.39 2.44 -0.57
C TYR A 239 7.32 3.64 0.37
N ALA A 240 6.44 4.59 0.09
CA ALA A 240 6.17 5.75 0.93
C ALA A 240 4.70 6.16 0.85
N GLY A 241 4.25 7.00 1.79
CA GLY A 241 3.00 7.74 1.61
C GLY A 241 3.19 8.88 0.59
N GLU A 242 2.14 9.27 -0.12
CA GLU A 242 2.19 10.32 -1.17
C GLU A 242 2.69 11.68 -0.63
N ASN A 243 2.49 11.91 0.67
CA ASN A 243 2.89 13.13 1.37
C ASN A 243 4.06 12.92 2.35
N ASP A 244 4.69 11.74 2.36
CA ASP A 244 5.86 11.46 3.21
C ASP A 244 7.14 11.93 2.52
N TYR A 245 7.25 13.24 2.32
CA TYR A 245 8.35 13.85 1.57
C TYR A 245 9.72 13.63 2.23
N ASP A 246 9.77 13.49 3.56
CA ASP A 246 11.01 13.18 4.28
C ASP A 246 11.50 11.76 3.94
N LEU A 247 10.60 10.78 3.93
CA LEU A 247 10.94 9.43 3.50
C LEU A 247 11.26 9.39 2.00
N MET A 248 10.50 10.08 1.16
CA MET A 248 10.79 10.16 -0.29
C MET A 248 12.16 10.77 -0.56
N ASN A 249 12.53 11.86 0.11
CA ASN A 249 13.86 12.45 -0.02
C ASN A 249 14.97 11.51 0.44
N TYR A 250 14.75 10.78 1.54
CA TYR A 250 15.66 9.72 1.95
C TYR A 250 15.79 8.62 0.87
N ILE A 251 14.67 8.13 0.31
CA ILE A 251 14.67 7.13 -0.76
C ILE A 251 15.48 7.62 -1.97
N PHE A 252 15.22 8.84 -2.45
CA PHE A 252 15.96 9.40 -3.57
C PHE A 252 17.46 9.53 -3.28
N SER A 253 17.83 9.91 -2.06
CA SER A 253 19.25 9.96 -1.67
C SER A 253 19.91 8.58 -1.70
N MET A 254 19.17 7.51 -1.41
CA MET A 254 19.67 6.13 -1.51
C MET A 254 19.78 5.68 -2.97
N TYR A 255 18.83 6.04 -3.83
CA TYR A 255 18.93 5.78 -5.27
C TYR A 255 20.15 6.46 -5.89
N GLU A 256 20.41 7.73 -5.53
CA GLU A 256 21.61 8.45 -5.95
C GLU A 256 22.90 7.82 -5.39
N LYS A 257 22.93 7.52 -4.09
CA LYS A 257 24.10 6.93 -3.42
C LYS A 257 24.57 5.63 -4.07
N TYR A 258 23.62 4.79 -4.49
CA TYR A 258 23.93 3.46 -5.07
C TYR A 258 23.87 3.43 -6.60
N ASP A 259 23.63 4.58 -7.26
CA ASP A 259 23.51 4.69 -8.71
C ASP A 259 22.53 3.67 -9.32
N VAL A 260 21.35 3.55 -8.69
CA VAL A 260 20.27 2.68 -9.15
C VAL A 260 19.11 3.50 -9.69
N LEU A 261 18.54 3.06 -10.80
CA LEU A 261 17.31 3.66 -11.32
C LEU A 261 16.16 3.25 -10.41
N GLY A 262 15.52 4.21 -9.75
CA GLY A 262 14.50 3.94 -8.76
C GLY A 262 13.14 4.59 -9.02
N SER A 263 12.09 3.98 -8.45
CA SER A 263 10.72 4.46 -8.45
C SER A 263 10.13 4.39 -7.04
N ILE A 264 9.12 5.21 -6.74
CA ILE A 264 8.46 5.25 -5.43
C ILE A 264 6.96 5.05 -5.65
N THR A 265 6.34 4.24 -4.81
CA THR A 265 4.89 4.00 -4.86
C THR A 265 4.30 3.75 -3.46
N ASN A 266 2.98 3.65 -3.36
CA ASN A 266 2.30 3.20 -2.14
C ASN A 266 2.18 1.66 -2.13
N LEU A 267 1.75 1.08 -1.00
CA LEU A 267 1.57 -0.37 -0.86
C LEU A 267 0.73 -1.00 -1.99
N TYR A 268 -0.30 -0.30 -2.46
CA TYR A 268 -1.29 -0.81 -3.41
C TYR A 268 -0.97 -0.51 -4.87
N ILE A 269 0.12 0.23 -5.13
CA ILE A 269 0.61 0.54 -6.48
C ILE A 269 -0.46 1.27 -7.31
N ASN A 270 -1.31 2.07 -6.68
CA ASN A 270 -2.47 2.68 -7.35
C ASN A 270 -2.38 4.21 -7.46
N SER A 271 -1.17 4.74 -7.33
CA SER A 271 -0.91 6.17 -7.46
C SER A 271 0.44 6.40 -8.12
N ILE A 272 0.48 7.36 -9.03
CA ILE A 272 1.69 7.79 -9.74
C ILE A 272 2.19 9.07 -9.06
N TYR A 273 3.38 8.99 -8.48
CA TYR A 273 3.93 10.11 -7.72
C TYR A 273 4.57 11.13 -8.65
N THR A 274 4.24 12.40 -8.46
CA THR A 274 4.79 13.51 -9.25
C THR A 274 5.94 14.23 -8.55
N TYR A 275 6.14 13.98 -7.25
CA TYR A 275 7.21 14.58 -6.45
C TYR A 275 8.59 14.16 -6.96
N LYS A 276 9.51 15.12 -7.02
CA LYS A 276 10.91 14.93 -7.42
C LYS A 276 11.86 15.61 -6.42
N PRO A 277 13.08 15.09 -6.22
CA PRO A 277 14.09 15.76 -5.41
C PRO A 277 14.27 17.22 -5.78
N GLY A 278 14.32 18.09 -4.78
CA GLY A 278 14.50 19.53 -4.99
C GLY A 278 13.22 20.29 -5.36
N MET A 279 12.08 19.61 -5.57
CA MET A 279 10.79 20.31 -5.51
C MET A 279 10.59 20.88 -4.10
N PRO A 280 10.12 22.12 -3.96
CA PRO A 280 9.71 22.64 -2.66
C PRO A 280 8.76 21.64 -2.02
N ILE A 281 9.14 21.12 -0.85
CA ILE A 281 8.23 20.29 -0.06
C ILE A 281 7.02 21.18 0.19
N PRO A 282 5.82 20.78 -0.30
CA PRO A 282 4.61 21.49 0.06
C PRO A 282 4.61 21.58 1.57
N VAL A 283 4.59 22.79 2.12
CA VAL A 283 4.39 22.94 3.55
C VAL A 283 3.04 22.32 3.79
N LEU A 284 3.03 21.12 4.34
CA LEU A 284 1.84 20.49 4.89
C LEU A 284 1.48 21.37 6.08
N THR A 285 0.82 22.48 5.80
CA THR A 285 0.09 23.22 6.80
C THR A 285 -1.07 22.31 7.16
N TYR A 286 -0.84 21.46 8.16
CA TYR A 286 -1.92 20.95 8.97
C TYR A 286 -2.55 22.18 9.61
N SER A 287 -3.52 22.75 8.91
CA SER A 287 -4.36 23.78 9.46
C SER A 287 -5.15 23.13 10.57
N SER A 288 -4.75 23.37 11.83
CA SER A 288 -5.65 23.21 12.98
C SER A 288 -6.72 24.31 13.01
N THR A 289 -6.87 25.04 11.90
CA THR A 289 -7.77 26.18 11.75
C THR A 289 -8.51 26.06 10.43
N ASN A 290 -9.20 24.94 10.20
CA ASN A 290 -10.45 25.03 9.45
C ASN A 290 -11.62 24.70 10.36
N LEU A 291 -12.49 25.70 10.40
CA LEU A 291 -13.70 25.81 11.17
C LEU A 291 -14.66 24.67 10.83
N SER A 292 -15.33 24.20 11.88
CA SER A 292 -16.57 23.41 11.81
C SER A 292 -16.59 22.33 10.73
N SER A 293 -15.82 21.26 10.93
CA SER A 293 -16.40 19.95 10.65
C SER A 293 -17.52 19.74 11.67
N GLU A 294 -18.69 20.31 11.40
CA GLU A 294 -19.94 19.66 11.81
C GLU A 294 -20.07 18.39 10.97
N ILE A 295 -19.18 17.42 11.21
CA ILE A 295 -19.50 16.04 10.97
C ILE A 295 -20.38 15.69 12.15
N TYR A 296 -21.68 15.58 11.90
CA TYR A 296 -22.61 15.16 12.93
C TYR A 296 -22.50 13.64 13.11
N PHE A 297 -21.42 13.24 13.75
CA PHE A 297 -21.33 12.01 14.52
C PHE A 297 -20.91 12.29 15.96
N ASN A 298 -21.16 13.50 16.46
CA ASN A 298 -21.37 13.74 17.88
C ASN A 298 -22.76 14.38 18.09
N PRO A 299 -23.83 13.60 17.90
CA PRO A 299 -25.15 14.13 18.10
C PRO A 299 -25.35 14.44 19.59
N LYS A 300 -26.08 15.52 19.93
CA LYS A 300 -26.51 15.76 21.32
C LYS A 300 -27.24 14.54 21.92
N THR A 301 -27.85 13.71 21.07
CA THR A 301 -28.53 12.46 21.39
C THR A 301 -28.39 11.45 20.23
N PRO A 302 -28.15 10.15 20.45
CA PRO A 302 -27.91 9.15 19.38
C PRO A 302 -28.92 9.14 18.22
N GLU A 303 -30.15 9.57 18.48
CA GLU A 303 -31.25 9.67 17.52
C GLU A 303 -31.08 10.79 16.48
N SER A 304 -30.29 11.83 16.75
CA SER A 304 -30.08 12.96 15.82
C SER A 304 -28.95 12.74 14.81
N SER A 305 -28.43 11.51 14.72
CA SER A 305 -27.40 11.14 13.74
C SER A 305 -27.98 10.82 12.35
N THR A 306 -29.31 10.91 12.15
CA THR A 306 -29.99 10.51 10.91
C THR A 306 -29.84 11.52 9.78
N ASP A 307 -29.52 12.78 10.09
CA ASP A 307 -29.53 13.86 9.10
C ASP A 307 -28.25 13.88 8.24
N TYR A 308 -27.31 12.96 8.51
CA TYR A 308 -25.94 12.93 7.97
C TYR A 308 -25.55 11.56 7.43
N ILE A 309 -26.51 10.64 7.43
CA ILE A 309 -26.40 9.31 6.86
C ILE A 309 -27.40 9.19 5.72
N TYR A 310 -27.00 8.48 4.68
CA TYR A 310 -27.89 8.12 3.58
C TYR A 310 -27.91 6.60 3.39
N GLY A 311 -28.90 6.15 2.62
CA GLY A 311 -29.02 4.77 2.20
C GLY A 311 -29.71 3.81 3.17
N PRO A 312 -30.34 2.74 2.65
CA PRO A 312 -30.82 1.63 3.47
C PRO A 312 -29.63 0.81 3.99
N GLY A 313 -29.60 0.52 5.30
CA GLY A 313 -28.56 -0.36 5.88
C GLY A 313 -28.07 0.01 7.27
N TRP A 314 -28.39 1.21 7.76
CA TRP A 314 -27.99 1.65 9.08
C TRP A 314 -28.81 0.98 10.20
N SER A 315 -28.14 0.34 11.15
CA SER A 315 -28.77 -0.15 12.38
C SER A 315 -29.20 1.01 13.28
N LYS A 316 -29.96 0.68 14.33
CA LYS A 316 -30.18 1.60 15.46
C LYS A 316 -28.83 1.94 16.11
N PRO A 317 -28.69 3.14 16.71
CA PRO A 317 -27.53 3.43 17.54
C PRO A 317 -27.43 2.41 18.65
N GLU A 318 -26.22 1.94 18.87
CA GLU A 318 -25.88 1.08 19.97
C GLU A 318 -24.69 1.72 20.71
N ASN A 319 -24.56 1.53 22.02
CA ASN A 319 -23.39 2.01 22.77
C ASN A 319 -22.49 0.81 23.11
N ILE A 320 -21.28 0.79 22.55
CA ILE A 320 -20.27 -0.22 22.85
C ILE A 320 -19.17 0.55 23.54
N LEU A 321 -18.94 0.20 24.80
CA LEU A 321 -17.76 0.61 25.52
C LEU A 321 -17.60 2.14 25.68
N GLY A 322 -18.73 2.86 25.79
CA GLY A 322 -18.77 4.32 25.93
C GLY A 322 -18.90 5.07 24.61
N ILE A 323 -18.70 4.40 23.48
CA ILE A 323 -18.79 5.01 22.14
C ILE A 323 -20.09 4.56 21.46
N TRP A 324 -20.83 5.51 20.90
CA TRP A 324 -22.03 5.22 20.12
C TRP A 324 -21.64 4.78 18.71
N TYR A 325 -22.25 3.70 18.22
CA TYR A 325 -21.99 3.14 16.91
C TYR A 325 -23.29 2.84 16.19
N ARG A 326 -23.20 2.74 14.86
CA ARG A 326 -24.22 2.11 14.02
C ARG A 326 -23.52 1.10 13.11
N LYS A 327 -24.16 -0.06 12.94
CA LYS A 327 -23.76 -1.01 11.92
C LYS A 327 -24.28 -0.52 10.57
N CYS A 328 -23.45 -0.60 9.54
CA CYS A 328 -23.85 -0.35 8.17
C CYS A 328 -23.92 -1.68 7.41
N GLU A 329 -25.10 -2.03 6.90
CA GLU A 329 -25.36 -3.22 6.09
C GLU A 329 -25.85 -2.84 4.69
N GLY A 330 -24.97 -2.84 3.69
CA GLY A 330 -25.36 -2.60 2.30
C GLY A 330 -24.40 -1.68 1.56
N TRP A 331 -24.50 -1.66 0.23
CA TRP A 331 -23.65 -0.82 -0.63
C TRP A 331 -24.15 0.62 -0.77
N ASP A 332 -25.44 0.84 -0.51
CA ASP A 332 -26.07 2.14 -0.70
C ASP A 332 -25.98 3.03 0.55
N ALA A 333 -25.42 2.53 1.67
CA ALA A 333 -25.38 3.21 2.94
C ALA A 333 -24.05 3.95 3.18
N GLY A 334 -24.16 5.21 3.58
CA GLY A 334 -23.03 6.13 3.67
C GLY A 334 -23.28 7.35 4.56
N ALA A 335 -22.31 8.25 4.60
CA ALA A 335 -22.39 9.53 5.31
C ALA A 335 -21.91 10.67 4.41
N VAL A 336 -22.42 11.88 4.65
CA VAL A 336 -21.97 13.09 3.94
C VAL A 336 -21.05 13.88 4.86
N LEU A 337 -19.85 14.22 4.39
CA LEU A 337 -18.93 15.12 5.09
C LEU A 337 -18.77 16.42 4.30
N THR A 338 -18.65 17.54 5.03
CA THR A 338 -18.40 18.86 4.46
C THR A 338 -16.94 19.25 4.66
N PHE A 339 -16.26 19.67 3.60
CA PHE A 339 -14.86 20.10 3.60
C PHE A 339 -14.70 21.57 3.19
N ASP A 340 -13.53 22.15 3.48
CA ASP A 340 -13.15 23.45 2.92
C ASP A 340 -12.69 23.28 1.47
N ALA A 341 -13.21 24.11 0.57
CA ALA A 341 -12.93 24.05 -0.86
C ALA A 341 -11.50 24.42 -1.26
N THR A 342 -10.73 25.03 -0.37
CA THR A 342 -9.44 25.66 -0.72
C THR A 342 -8.21 24.86 -0.27
N GLU A 343 -8.40 23.85 0.58
CA GLU A 343 -7.31 23.19 1.31
C GLU A 343 -7.41 21.66 1.28
N ASN A 344 -6.25 21.01 1.39
CA ASN A 344 -6.22 19.57 1.68
C ASN A 344 -6.87 19.33 3.03
N SER A 345 -7.63 18.25 3.13
CA SER A 345 -8.46 17.96 4.29
C SER A 345 -8.08 16.62 4.90
N SER A 346 -8.21 16.50 6.22
CA SER A 346 -8.00 15.24 6.92
C SER A 346 -9.11 15.00 7.91
N PHE A 347 -9.49 13.74 8.10
CA PHE A 347 -10.48 13.34 9.10
C PHE A 347 -10.12 12.01 9.73
N LEU A 348 -10.53 11.82 10.98
CA LEU A 348 -10.31 10.59 11.73
C LEU A 348 -11.47 9.63 11.47
N VAL A 349 -11.18 8.33 11.26
CA VAL A 349 -12.19 7.27 11.26
C VAL A 349 -11.88 6.27 12.37
N ILE A 350 -12.84 6.09 13.28
CA ILE A 350 -12.81 5.07 14.34
C ILE A 350 -13.75 3.94 13.94
N TYR A 351 -13.21 2.73 13.87
CA TYR A 351 -13.92 1.53 13.44
C TYR A 351 -13.71 0.38 14.42
N PHE A 352 -14.68 -0.54 14.44
CA PHE A 352 -14.61 -1.81 15.18
C PHE A 352 -14.25 -2.96 14.24
N ASP A 353 -13.45 -3.88 14.75
CA ASP A 353 -13.08 -5.11 14.07
C ASP A 353 -14.29 -6.09 14.02
N GLY A 354 -14.72 -6.49 12.83
CA GLY A 354 -15.88 -7.36 12.60
C GLY A 354 -15.54 -8.84 12.38
N GLY A 355 -14.26 -9.20 12.39
CA GLY A 355 -13.78 -10.52 12.00
C GLY A 355 -13.42 -10.66 10.51
N LEU A 356 -12.84 -11.82 10.16
CA LEU A 356 -12.08 -12.14 8.93
C LEU A 356 -12.79 -11.92 7.57
N ASN A 357 -14.09 -11.62 7.54
CA ASN A 357 -14.88 -11.54 6.31
C ASN A 357 -15.53 -10.18 6.06
N ASP A 358 -15.36 -9.23 6.97
CA ASP A 358 -15.97 -7.91 6.86
C ASP A 358 -14.89 -6.90 6.46
N PHE A 359 -15.20 -6.00 5.54
CA PHE A 359 -14.41 -4.79 5.28
C PHE A 359 -14.83 -3.73 6.31
N ALA A 360 -13.94 -2.84 6.78
CA ALA A 360 -14.36 -1.80 7.75
C ALA A 360 -14.87 -0.57 7.01
N LEU A 361 -14.22 -0.29 5.88
CA LEU A 361 -14.33 0.97 5.19
C LEU A 361 -13.90 0.76 3.74
N GLN A 362 -14.81 1.04 2.81
CA GLN A 362 -14.52 1.19 1.39
C GLN A 362 -15.07 2.55 1.00
N ILE A 363 -14.20 3.57 0.97
CA ILE A 363 -14.63 4.91 0.57
C ILE A 363 -14.65 4.96 -0.96
N SER A 364 -15.82 5.25 -1.49
CA SER A 364 -16.10 5.34 -2.93
C SER A 364 -16.66 6.72 -3.22
N ALA A 365 -16.27 7.36 -4.33
CA ALA A 365 -16.94 8.58 -4.77
C ALA A 365 -18.35 8.26 -5.30
N TYR A 366 -19.20 9.28 -5.30
CA TYR A 366 -20.58 9.25 -5.82
C TYR A 366 -20.71 8.68 -7.25
N ASN A 367 -19.73 8.90 -8.11
CA ASN A 367 -19.75 8.38 -9.49
C ASN A 367 -19.32 6.90 -9.60
N GLY A 368 -19.13 6.19 -8.48
CA GLY A 368 -18.73 4.79 -8.47
C GLY A 368 -17.28 4.55 -8.85
N THR A 369 -16.47 5.60 -9.07
CA THR A 369 -15.02 5.44 -9.17
C THR A 369 -14.48 5.15 -7.79
N ASN A 370 -13.81 4.01 -7.66
CA ASN A 370 -13.03 3.68 -6.47
C ASN A 370 -12.02 4.81 -6.25
N TRP A 371 -12.10 5.49 -5.11
CA TRP A 371 -11.01 6.36 -4.70
C TRP A 371 -9.77 5.48 -4.50
N PRO A 372 -8.61 5.83 -5.10
CA PRO A 372 -7.46 4.96 -5.04
C PRO A 372 -6.90 4.74 -3.61
N MET A 373 -7.28 5.46 -2.56
CA MET A 373 -6.55 5.34 -1.29
C MET A 373 -7.35 5.10 -0.01
N ILE A 374 -8.52 4.45 -0.06
CA ILE A 374 -9.13 3.90 1.18
C ILE A 374 -9.84 2.58 0.92
N ALA A 375 -9.14 1.69 0.23
CA ALA A 375 -9.52 0.30 0.12
C ALA A 375 -8.74 -0.47 1.19
N SER A 376 -9.48 -1.18 2.04
CA SER A 376 -8.97 -2.14 3.02
C SER A 376 -8.07 -1.55 4.11
N ILE A 377 -8.70 -0.97 5.12
CA ILE A 377 -8.14 -1.03 6.47
C ILE A 377 -8.21 -2.50 6.92
N PRO A 378 -7.09 -3.18 7.22
CA PRO A 378 -7.11 -4.58 7.67
C PRO A 378 -7.89 -4.69 8.98
N ILE A 379 -9.04 -5.35 8.92
CA ILE A 379 -9.76 -5.82 10.08
C ILE A 379 -9.03 -7.08 10.57
N GLY A 380 -8.58 -7.07 11.81
CA GLY A 380 -7.93 -8.20 12.46
C GLY A 380 -8.96 -9.10 13.13
N ASN A 381 -8.74 -9.41 14.41
CA ASN A 381 -9.72 -10.07 15.27
C ASN A 381 -9.64 -9.50 16.70
N ASP A 382 -9.55 -8.17 16.82
CA ASP A 382 -9.35 -7.47 18.09
C ASP A 382 -10.66 -6.82 18.59
N ASN A 383 -11.07 -7.08 19.83
CA ASN A 383 -12.28 -6.49 20.44
C ASN A 383 -12.08 -5.04 20.90
N MET A 384 -11.21 -4.29 20.24
CA MET A 384 -10.85 -2.92 20.56
C MET A 384 -11.06 -2.02 19.33
N PRO A 385 -11.64 -0.81 19.50
CA PRO A 385 -11.69 0.18 18.45
C PRO A 385 -10.28 0.53 17.95
N LYS A 386 -10.18 0.88 16.68
CA LYS A 386 -8.95 1.42 16.06
C LYS A 386 -9.29 2.71 15.34
N ALA A 387 -8.33 3.62 15.31
CA ALA A 387 -8.46 4.86 14.56
C ALA A 387 -7.46 4.91 13.41
N THR A 388 -7.92 5.43 12.28
CA THR A 388 -7.06 5.79 11.15
C THR A 388 -7.29 7.23 10.75
N LEU A 389 -6.21 7.94 10.44
CA LEU A 389 -6.30 9.23 9.78
C LEU A 389 -6.53 9.00 8.28
N VAL A 390 -7.54 9.66 7.74
CA VAL A 390 -7.78 9.77 6.30
C VAL A 390 -7.35 11.15 5.85
N ASN A 391 -6.52 11.21 4.82
CA ASN A 391 -6.08 12.45 4.19
C ASN A 391 -6.67 12.51 2.78
N VAL A 392 -7.18 13.68 2.41
CA VAL A 392 -7.81 13.96 1.13
C VAL A 392 -7.16 15.20 0.52
N ASP A 393 -6.52 15.01 -0.62
CA ASP A 393 -6.04 16.13 -1.44
C ASP A 393 -7.25 16.85 -2.04
N LYS A 394 -7.28 18.18 -1.98
CA LYS A 394 -8.37 18.99 -2.50
C LYS A 394 -8.66 18.75 -3.98
N LYS A 395 -7.67 18.29 -4.76
CA LYS A 395 -7.85 17.97 -6.18
C LYS A 395 -8.83 16.81 -6.42
N TYR A 396 -9.11 16.03 -5.38
CA TYR A 396 -10.05 14.90 -5.41
C TYR A 396 -11.41 15.23 -4.80
N LEU A 397 -11.62 16.45 -4.30
CA LEU A 397 -12.89 16.89 -3.76
C LEU A 397 -13.84 17.30 -4.90
N TYR A 398 -15.03 16.71 -4.93
CA TYR A 398 -16.16 16.99 -5.80
C TYR A 398 -17.41 17.36 -4.97
N ASP A 399 -17.94 18.55 -5.19
CA ASP A 399 -19.11 19.04 -4.45
C ASP A 399 -20.43 18.46 -4.96
N VAL A 400 -21.04 17.58 -4.16
CA VAL A 400 -22.33 16.94 -4.50
C VAL A 400 -23.53 17.86 -4.32
N ASP A 401 -23.42 18.92 -3.50
CA ASP A 401 -24.46 19.95 -3.36
C ASP A 401 -23.88 21.37 -3.17
N PRO A 402 -23.60 22.07 -4.28
CA PRO A 402 -23.02 23.42 -4.26
C PRO A 402 -23.91 24.51 -3.64
N LYS A 403 -25.12 24.18 -3.20
CA LYS A 403 -26.00 25.12 -2.50
C LYS A 403 -25.69 25.18 -1.00
N ILE A 404 -24.98 24.19 -0.48
CA ILE A 404 -24.54 24.12 0.91
C ILE A 404 -23.12 24.72 0.99
N PRO A 405 -22.81 25.61 1.94
CA PRO A 405 -21.45 26.12 2.10
C PRO A 405 -20.42 25.00 2.35
N GLY A 406 -19.27 25.05 1.66
CA GLY A 406 -18.21 24.03 1.71
C GLY A 406 -18.24 23.11 0.48
N ILE A 407 -17.41 22.07 0.46
CA ILE A 407 -17.50 20.97 -0.51
C ILE A 407 -18.15 19.77 0.17
N GLN A 408 -19.29 19.30 -0.35
CA GLN A 408 -19.97 18.11 0.16
C GLN A 408 -19.43 16.85 -0.53
N GLU A 409 -19.05 15.84 0.26
CA GLU A 409 -18.62 14.54 -0.25
C GLU A 409 -19.45 13.41 0.36
N GLU A 410 -19.80 12.43 -0.46
CA GLU A 410 -20.47 11.20 -0.01
C GLU A 410 -19.45 10.07 0.25
N PHE A 411 -19.56 9.43 1.40
CA PHE A 411 -18.71 8.31 1.82
C PHE A 411 -19.54 7.04 1.99
N GLY A 412 -19.28 6.03 1.16
CA GLY A 412 -19.84 4.69 1.33
C GLY A 412 -19.12 3.90 2.45
N PHE A 413 -19.88 3.07 3.18
CA PHE A 413 -19.33 2.10 4.13
C PHE A 413 -19.78 0.69 3.78
N LYS A 414 -18.94 -0.32 3.99
CA LYS A 414 -19.31 -1.73 3.78
C LYS A 414 -18.66 -2.60 4.83
N GLY A 415 -19.46 -3.43 5.52
CA GLY A 415 -19.01 -4.55 6.35
C GLY A 415 -18.66 -4.22 7.80
N GLY A 416 -18.34 -2.97 8.15
CA GLY A 416 -17.84 -2.60 9.47
C GLY A 416 -18.89 -2.04 10.43
N LYS A 417 -18.56 -2.05 11.73
CA LYS A 417 -19.17 -1.12 12.70
C LYS A 417 -18.33 0.15 12.72
N VAL A 418 -18.89 1.26 12.24
CA VAL A 418 -18.25 2.58 12.29
C VAL A 418 -18.74 3.30 13.53
N ALA A 419 -17.80 3.73 14.36
CA ALA A 419 -18.09 4.31 15.67
C ALA A 419 -18.02 5.84 15.65
N TYR A 420 -17.07 6.41 14.91
CA TYR A 420 -16.88 7.86 14.87
C TYR A 420 -16.13 8.29 13.62
N ILE A 421 -16.58 9.40 13.03
CA ILE A 421 -15.82 10.15 12.03
C ILE A 421 -15.67 11.55 12.61
N GLY A 422 -14.45 12.01 12.82
CA GLY A 422 -14.30 13.33 13.43
C GLY A 422 -12.89 13.86 13.47
N LYS A 423 -12.60 14.64 14.51
CA LYS A 423 -11.53 15.64 14.45
C LYS A 423 -10.16 15.03 14.77
N PRO A 424 -9.16 15.17 13.89
CA PRO A 424 -7.81 14.66 14.13
C PRO A 424 -7.10 15.30 15.34
N ASP A 425 -7.51 16.50 15.76
CA ASP A 425 -6.84 17.30 16.80
C ASP A 425 -7.33 17.00 18.22
N MET A 426 -8.43 16.25 18.38
CA MET A 426 -8.93 15.87 19.70
C MET A 426 -8.35 14.53 20.16
N MET A 427 -7.86 14.52 21.39
CA MET A 427 -7.38 13.30 22.04
C MET A 427 -8.59 12.47 22.51
N GLU A 428 -8.62 11.18 22.17
CA GLU A 428 -9.73 10.27 22.48
C GLU A 428 -9.21 8.91 22.94
N PHE A 429 -9.93 8.31 23.88
CA PHE A 429 -9.59 7.00 24.43
C PHE A 429 -10.75 6.03 24.35
N ALA A 430 -10.45 4.82 23.89
CA ALA A 430 -11.39 3.71 23.89
C ALA A 430 -11.09 2.75 25.05
N LEU A 431 -12.14 2.24 25.69
CA LEU A 431 -12.02 1.18 26.67
C LEU A 431 -12.48 -0.15 26.05
N GLY A 432 -11.91 -1.28 26.45
CA GLY A 432 -12.37 -2.59 25.97
C GLY A 432 -11.67 -3.77 26.62
N ASN A 433 -11.85 -4.97 26.04
CA ASN A 433 -11.30 -6.22 26.57
C ASN A 433 -11.62 -6.47 28.05
N PHE A 434 -12.86 -6.19 28.46
CA PHE A 434 -13.33 -6.37 29.82
C PHE A 434 -13.41 -7.86 30.21
N SER A 435 -12.91 -8.19 31.39
CA SER A 435 -13.05 -9.52 31.99
C SER A 435 -13.18 -9.41 33.51
N TYR A 436 -14.12 -10.16 34.09
CA TYR A 436 -14.27 -10.32 35.54
C TYR A 436 -14.02 -11.77 35.94
N ARG A 437 -12.95 -12.02 36.71
CA ARG A 437 -12.63 -13.33 37.30
C ARG A 437 -11.98 -13.13 38.65
N ASN A 438 -12.28 -13.99 39.63
CA ASN A 438 -11.65 -13.99 40.96
C ASN A 438 -11.65 -12.62 41.65
N ASN A 439 -12.80 -11.93 41.70
CA ASN A 439 -12.92 -10.59 42.29
C ASN A 439 -11.98 -9.54 41.68
N LYS A 440 -11.70 -9.68 40.39
CA LYS A 440 -10.80 -8.78 39.67
C LYS A 440 -11.37 -8.46 38.30
N ILE A 441 -11.44 -7.17 38.00
CA ILE A 441 -11.74 -6.68 36.65
C ILE A 441 -10.43 -6.33 35.96
N THR A 442 -10.31 -6.77 34.71
CA THR A 442 -9.28 -6.33 33.78
C THR A 442 -9.93 -5.68 32.57
N PHE A 443 -9.31 -4.62 32.05
CA PHE A 443 -9.71 -3.96 30.81
C PHE A 443 -8.51 -3.26 30.18
N VAL A 444 -8.68 -2.77 28.96
CA VAL A 444 -7.68 -2.01 28.21
C VAL A 444 -8.19 -0.60 28.00
N VAL A 445 -7.29 0.38 28.08
CA VAL A 445 -7.48 1.75 27.59
C VAL A 445 -6.58 1.92 26.38
N ARG A 446 -7.14 2.28 25.22
CA ARG A 446 -6.40 2.54 23.99
C ARG A 446 -6.50 4.01 23.63
N ASN A 447 -5.38 4.63 23.25
CA ASN A 447 -5.41 5.94 22.61
C ASN A 447 -5.88 5.76 21.16
N VAL A 448 -7.07 6.27 20.83
CA VAL A 448 -7.66 6.21 19.49
C VAL A 448 -7.58 7.56 18.76
N SER A 449 -6.64 8.41 19.16
CA SER A 449 -6.28 9.63 18.46
C SER A 449 -4.99 9.47 17.65
N VAL A 450 -4.66 10.49 16.84
CA VAL A 450 -3.48 10.47 15.94
C VAL A 450 -2.20 10.92 16.62
N ASN A 451 -2.28 11.49 17.83
CA ASN A 451 -1.14 12.03 18.56
C ASN A 451 -0.85 11.20 19.81
N THR A 452 0.40 11.16 20.24
CA THR A 452 0.77 10.62 21.55
C THR A 452 0.19 11.49 22.66
N SER A 453 -0.44 10.87 23.66
CA SER A 453 -1.00 11.60 24.80
C SER A 453 0.09 12.17 25.70
N LYS A 454 -0.18 13.32 26.33
CA LYS A 454 0.49 13.70 27.57
C LYS A 454 -0.02 12.85 28.75
N GLU A 455 0.56 13.08 29.92
CA GLU A 455 0.16 12.42 31.16
C GLU A 455 -1.35 12.56 31.43
N PHE A 456 -1.99 11.47 31.83
CA PHE A 456 -3.39 11.44 32.26
C PHE A 456 -3.63 10.41 33.36
N GLU A 457 -4.80 10.46 33.99
CA GLU A 457 -5.20 9.54 35.06
C GLU A 457 -6.39 8.68 34.64
N ILE A 458 -6.40 7.42 35.06
CA ILE A 458 -7.56 6.52 34.96
C ILE A 458 -8.16 6.42 36.35
N LEU A 459 -9.35 6.99 36.53
CA LEU A 459 -10.09 7.00 37.79
C LEU A 459 -11.24 5.99 37.75
N ILE A 460 -11.36 5.16 38.79
CA ILE A 460 -12.35 4.09 38.84
C ILE A 460 -13.16 4.21 40.12
N TYR A 461 -14.46 4.42 39.99
CA TYR A 461 -15.42 4.60 41.07
C TYR A 461 -16.38 3.41 41.17
N ASN A 462 -16.90 3.12 42.36
CA ASN A 462 -17.96 2.14 42.57
C ASN A 462 -19.35 2.74 42.30
N GLY A 463 -20.39 1.90 42.34
CA GLY A 463 -21.79 2.32 42.15
C GLY A 463 -22.34 3.31 43.19
N LYS A 464 -21.62 3.56 44.29
CA LYS A 464 -21.94 4.59 45.30
C LYS A 464 -21.20 5.92 45.05
N GLY A 465 -20.27 5.94 44.10
CA GLY A 465 -19.42 7.10 43.80
C GLY A 465 -18.10 7.15 44.56
N ASP A 466 -17.73 6.11 45.32
CA ASP A 466 -16.44 6.08 46.01
C ASP A 466 -15.32 5.70 45.04
N LEU A 467 -14.18 6.41 45.09
CA LEU A 467 -13.00 6.09 44.29
C LEU A 467 -12.34 4.80 44.78
N ILE A 468 -12.24 3.81 43.92
CA ILE A 468 -11.63 2.50 44.18
C ILE A 468 -10.14 2.50 43.79
N LYS A 469 -9.81 3.12 42.65
CA LYS A 469 -8.45 3.12 42.10
C LYS A 469 -8.19 4.38 41.27
N SER A 470 -6.99 4.92 41.40
CA SER A 470 -6.39 5.90 40.48
C SER A 470 -5.10 5.33 39.91
N ILE A 471 -4.84 5.58 38.63
CA ILE A 471 -3.65 5.12 37.89
C ILE A 471 -3.16 6.27 37.03
N ASN A 472 -1.89 6.65 37.15
CA ASN A 472 -1.26 7.63 36.26
C ASN A 472 -0.65 6.91 35.06
N VAL A 473 -0.83 7.49 33.88
CA VAL A 473 -0.27 7.04 32.62
C VAL A 473 0.56 8.19 32.06
N ASP A 474 1.87 8.00 31.94
CA ASP A 474 2.81 9.06 31.54
C ASP A 474 2.56 9.55 30.11
N GLN A 475 2.34 8.60 29.19
CA GLN A 475 2.01 8.82 27.79
C GLN A 475 1.40 7.54 27.21
N LEU A 476 0.63 7.69 26.15
CA LEU A 476 0.10 6.57 25.37
C LEU A 476 0.10 6.98 23.89
N GLY A 477 0.84 6.26 23.05
CA GLY A 477 0.96 6.50 21.62
C GLY A 477 -0.30 6.13 20.83
N PRO A 478 -0.42 6.55 19.55
CA PRO A 478 -1.56 6.21 18.70
C PRO A 478 -1.80 4.70 18.59
N ASN A 479 -3.04 4.26 18.81
CA ASN A 479 -3.47 2.86 18.90
C ASN A 479 -2.71 2.00 19.94
N GLU A 480 -1.96 2.62 20.86
CA GLU A 480 -1.26 1.92 21.94
C GLU A 480 -2.22 1.53 23.07
N ASP A 481 -1.99 0.36 23.68
CA ASP A 481 -2.80 -0.21 24.74
C ASP A 481 -2.18 -0.04 26.13
N TYR A 482 -2.96 0.49 27.06
CA TYR A 482 -2.68 0.45 28.48
C TYR A 482 -3.58 -0.57 29.19
N LYS A 483 -2.98 -1.60 29.77
CA LYS A 483 -3.72 -2.68 30.47
C LYS A 483 -4.00 -2.31 31.92
N VAL A 484 -5.27 -2.30 32.30
CA VAL A 484 -5.74 -1.98 33.64
C VAL A 484 -6.23 -3.24 34.37
N SER A 485 -5.95 -3.29 35.67
CA SER A 485 -6.26 -4.43 36.53
C SER A 485 -6.63 -3.97 37.93
N VAL A 486 -7.88 -4.22 38.35
CA VAL A 486 -8.41 -3.72 39.62
C VAL A 486 -9.18 -4.79 40.38
N GLU A 487 -8.90 -4.93 41.66
CA GLU A 487 -9.66 -5.79 42.57
C GLU A 487 -11.00 -5.16 42.94
N VAL A 488 -12.07 -5.93 42.86
CA VAL A 488 -13.44 -5.45 43.04
C VAL A 488 -14.33 -6.49 43.73
N ASN A 489 -15.34 -6.01 44.46
CA ASN A 489 -16.45 -6.82 44.96
C ASN A 489 -17.67 -6.64 44.06
N LYS A 490 -18.55 -7.65 43.95
CA LYS A 490 -19.85 -7.52 43.26
C LYS A 490 -20.67 -6.32 43.74
N SER A 491 -20.56 -5.94 45.02
CA SER A 491 -21.24 -4.75 45.57
C SER A 491 -20.74 -3.42 45.00
N PHE A 492 -19.63 -3.41 44.26
CA PHE A 492 -19.11 -2.21 43.60
C PHE A 492 -19.76 -1.98 42.24
N SER A 493 -20.45 -2.97 41.68
CA SER A 493 -21.16 -2.87 40.40
C SER A 493 -22.33 -1.87 40.49
N PRO A 494 -22.50 -0.95 39.53
CA PRO A 494 -21.63 -0.70 38.38
C PRO A 494 -20.35 0.05 38.73
N LEU A 495 -19.24 -0.23 38.03
CA LEU A 495 -18.08 0.67 38.06
C LEU A 495 -18.31 1.87 37.14
N LYS A 496 -17.83 3.05 37.55
CA LYS A 496 -17.65 4.19 36.67
C LYS A 496 -16.16 4.43 36.45
N ILE A 497 -15.70 4.31 35.20
CA ILE A 497 -14.32 4.52 34.78
C ILE A 497 -14.25 5.88 34.08
N VAL A 498 -13.30 6.73 34.46
CA VAL A 498 -13.12 8.07 33.91
C VAL A 498 -11.67 8.21 33.48
N ILE A 499 -11.44 8.50 32.19
CA ILE A 499 -10.14 8.97 31.74
C ILE A 499 -10.07 10.46 32.04
N ASN A 500 -9.34 10.81 33.08
CA ASN A 500 -9.20 12.16 33.57
C ASN A 500 -7.93 12.78 32.98
N PRO A 501 -8.02 13.91 32.25
CA PRO A 501 -6.83 14.57 31.74
C PRO A 501 -5.99 15.21 32.87
N GLY A 502 -6.54 15.39 34.07
CA GLY A 502 -5.82 15.99 35.19
C GLY A 502 -5.45 17.45 34.88
N LYS A 503 -4.15 17.74 34.74
CA LYS A 503 -3.67 19.07 34.29
C LYS A 503 -3.60 19.19 32.77
N ASN A 504 -3.69 18.08 32.04
CA ASN A 504 -3.83 18.07 30.60
C ASN A 504 -5.18 18.72 30.22
N LYS A 505 -5.24 19.43 29.09
CA LYS A 505 -6.47 20.01 28.54
C LYS A 505 -6.74 19.56 27.10
N GLU A 506 -6.06 18.50 26.65
CA GLU A 506 -6.15 17.97 25.28
C GLU A 506 -7.45 17.19 25.02
N PHE A 507 -8.21 16.83 26.06
CA PHE A 507 -9.47 16.11 25.93
C PHE A 507 -10.46 16.40 27.06
N ASP A 508 -11.74 16.16 26.78
CA ASP A 508 -12.83 16.34 27.73
C ASP A 508 -13.12 14.99 28.46
N PRO A 509 -13.11 14.97 29.81
CA PRO A 509 -13.40 13.75 30.57
C PRO A 509 -14.85 13.25 30.42
N SER A 510 -15.79 14.10 30.01
CA SER A 510 -17.20 13.73 29.84
C SER A 510 -17.44 12.74 28.70
N VAL A 511 -16.64 12.81 27.63
CA VAL A 511 -16.67 11.87 26.50
C VAL A 511 -15.84 10.60 26.75
N ASN A 512 -14.91 10.63 27.70
CA ASN A 512 -14.06 9.49 28.06
C ASN A 512 -14.46 8.85 29.40
N THR A 513 -15.75 8.75 29.65
CA THR A 513 -16.33 8.13 30.86
C THR A 513 -17.19 6.92 30.48
N MET A 514 -16.98 5.78 31.14
CA MET A 514 -17.75 4.56 30.92
C MET A 514 -18.33 4.01 32.22
N THR A 515 -19.56 3.51 32.16
CA THR A 515 -20.17 2.72 33.25
C THR A 515 -20.19 1.24 32.86
N VAL A 516 -19.64 0.38 33.71
CA VAL A 516 -19.49 -1.07 33.48
C VAL A 516 -20.26 -1.83 34.55
N ASN A 517 -21.27 -2.59 34.10
CA ASN A 517 -21.88 -3.64 34.92
C ASN A 517 -21.08 -4.92 34.74
N PHE A 518 -20.75 -5.59 35.84
CA PHE A 518 -19.97 -6.83 35.87
C PHE A 518 -20.44 -7.78 36.96
#